data_AF-A0A7V5TNB3-F1
#
_entry.id   AF-A0A7V5TNB3-F1
#
_cell.length_a   1.000
_cell.length_b   1.000
_cell.length_c   1.000
_cell.angle_alpha   90.00
_cell.angle_beta   90.00
_cell.angle_gamma   90.00
#
_symmetry.space_group_name_H-M   'P 1'
#
loop_
_entity.id
_entity.type
_entity.pdbx_description
1 polymer ?
#
loop_
_entity_poly.entity_id
_entity_poly.type
_entity_poly.pdbx_seq_one_letter_code
_entity_poly.pdbx_strand_id
1 'polypeptide(L)'
;MAQLHALIDDLAALDKRLRRFEKKYGVLSDEFYRAFVNGDLAEFDANDEYRMEFIEWAALCQTRQKLVTAYQQRAHSIADVAPFWTRKEPVGYNWEERE
;
A
#
# COMPACT_ATOMS: atom_id res chain seq x y z
N MET A 1 -14.71 10.81 4.23
CA MET A 1 -13.57 11.37 3.48
C MET A 1 -12.30 11.56 4.33
N ALA A 2 -12.35 12.25 5.48
CA ALA A 2 -11.16 12.51 6.32
C ALA A 2 -10.33 11.26 6.72
N GLN A 3 -11.00 10.11 6.90
CA GLN A 3 -10.35 8.87 7.31
C GLN A 3 -9.52 8.18 6.21
N LEU A 4 -9.81 8.44 4.93
CA LEU A 4 -9.05 7.88 3.81
C LEU A 4 -7.78 8.70 3.54
N HIS A 5 -7.89 10.03 3.63
CA HIS A 5 -6.73 10.91 3.55
C HIS A 5 -5.72 10.61 4.65
N ALA A 6 -6.17 10.39 5.89
CA ALA A 6 -5.27 9.97 6.97
C ALA A 6 -4.50 8.67 6.64
N LEU A 7 -5.17 7.66 6.07
CA LEU A 7 -4.49 6.43 5.65
C LEU A 7 -3.48 6.66 4.53
N ILE A 8 -3.78 7.56 3.58
CA ILE A 8 -2.86 7.92 2.50
C ILE A 8 -1.63 8.64 3.08
N ASP A 9 -1.83 9.57 4.02
CA ASP A 9 -0.75 10.31 4.67
C ASP A 9 0.16 9.37 5.48
N ASP A 10 -0.44 8.44 6.24
CA ASP A 10 0.30 7.42 6.99
C ASP A 10 1.10 6.50 6.06
N LEU A 11 0.51 6.05 4.95
CA LEU A 11 1.20 5.26 3.92
C LEU A 11 2.37 6.03 3.30
N ALA A 12 2.16 7.30 2.94
CA ALA A 12 3.20 8.14 2.37
C ALA A 12 4.36 8.40 3.37
N ALA A 13 4.05 8.53 4.66
CA ALA A 13 5.05 8.65 5.72
C ALA A 13 5.85 7.35 5.89
N LEU A 14 5.20 6.19 5.88
CA LEU A 14 5.88 4.89 5.92
C LEU A 14 6.77 4.66 4.71
N ASP A 15 6.29 4.95 3.49
CA ASP A 15 7.08 4.80 2.28
C ASP A 15 8.36 5.66 2.32
N LYS A 16 8.30 6.87 2.92
CA LYS A 16 9.51 7.69 3.14
C LYS A 16 10.51 7.04 4.09
N ARG A 17 10.05 6.32 5.12
CA ARG A 17 10.91 5.60 6.07
C ARG A 17 11.53 4.37 5.41
N LEU A 18 10.71 3.57 4.74
CA LEU A 18 11.15 2.36 4.01
C LEU A 18 12.24 2.68 2.98
N ARG A 19 12.09 3.78 2.23
CA ARG A 19 13.11 4.26 1.28
C ARG A 19 14.50 4.46 1.88
N ARG A 20 14.64 4.66 3.19
CA ARG A 20 15.96 4.77 3.83
C ARG A 20 16.68 3.42 3.83
N PHE A 21 15.96 2.34 4.15
CA PHE A 21 16.49 0.99 4.12
C PHE A 21 16.76 0.52 2.69
N GLU A 22 15.83 0.78 1.77
CA GLU A 22 16.02 0.44 0.35
C GLU A 22 17.27 1.09 -0.23
N LYS A 23 17.53 2.36 0.10
CA LYS A 23 18.76 3.05 -0.30
C LYS A 23 20.01 2.51 0.39
N LYS A 24 19.91 2.13 1.66
CA LYS A 24 21.05 1.61 2.44
C LYS A 24 21.51 0.25 1.93
N TYR A 25 20.57 -0.66 1.64
CA TYR A 25 20.87 -2.05 1.30
C TYR A 25 20.70 -2.37 -0.18
N GLY A 26 20.11 -1.48 -0.99
CA GLY A 26 19.92 -1.71 -2.42
C GLY A 26 18.84 -2.75 -2.75
N VAL A 27 17.95 -3.06 -1.81
CA VAL A 27 16.89 -4.08 -1.95
C VAL A 27 15.54 -3.42 -1.76
N LEU A 28 14.54 -3.82 -2.57
CA LEU A 28 13.18 -3.33 -2.42
C LEU A 28 12.54 -3.87 -1.14
N SER A 29 11.75 -3.05 -0.45
CA SER A 29 11.14 -3.45 0.83
C SER A 29 10.26 -4.70 0.72
N ASP A 30 9.56 -4.87 -0.40
CA ASP A 30 8.71 -6.04 -0.63
C ASP A 30 9.54 -7.33 -0.85
N GLU A 31 10.70 -7.23 -1.50
CA GLU A 31 11.62 -8.37 -1.68
C GLU A 31 12.31 -8.73 -0.37
N PHE A 32 12.83 -7.73 0.33
CA PHE A 32 13.38 -7.89 1.68
C PHE A 32 12.37 -8.57 2.61
N TYR A 33 11.13 -8.08 2.65
CA TYR A 33 10.12 -8.64 3.56
C TYR A 33 9.79 -10.09 3.26
N ARG A 34 9.72 -10.47 1.97
CA ARG A 34 9.52 -11.86 1.56
C ARG A 34 10.67 -12.75 2.04
N ALA A 35 11.91 -12.34 1.77
CA ALA A 35 13.10 -13.07 2.20
C ALA A 35 13.17 -13.20 3.74
N PHE A 36 12.87 -12.11 4.46
CA PHE A 36 12.84 -12.09 5.92
C PHE A 36 11.81 -13.05 6.50
N VAL A 37 10.58 -13.07 5.97
CA VAL A 37 9.51 -13.96 6.46
C VAL A 37 9.77 -15.43 6.10
N ASN A 38 10.41 -15.69 4.96
CA ASN A 38 10.78 -17.05 4.54
C ASN A 38 11.96 -17.62 5.34
N GLY A 39 12.67 -16.79 6.11
CA GLY A 39 13.90 -17.19 6.79
C GLY A 39 15.13 -17.24 5.88
N ASP A 40 15.04 -16.69 4.66
CA ASP A 40 16.14 -16.65 3.70
C ASP A 40 17.31 -15.77 4.19
N LEU A 41 17.08 -14.95 5.22
CA LEU A 41 18.08 -14.07 5.84
C LEU A 41 18.69 -14.63 7.14
N ALA A 42 18.49 -15.92 7.45
CA ALA A 42 18.93 -16.54 8.70
C ALA A 42 20.45 -16.41 8.95
N GLU A 43 21.27 -16.30 7.91
CA GLU A 43 22.71 -16.07 8.04
C GLU A 43 23.07 -14.71 8.66
N PHE A 44 22.16 -13.73 8.56
CA PHE A 44 22.33 -12.39 9.13
C PHE A 44 21.79 -12.27 10.56
N ASP A 45 20.99 -13.23 11.03
CA ASP A 45 20.40 -13.22 12.39
C ASP A 45 21.46 -13.34 13.50
N ALA A 46 22.62 -13.90 13.17
CA ALA A 46 23.76 -14.05 14.07
C ALA A 46 24.57 -12.75 14.22
N ASN A 47 24.33 -11.72 13.39
CA ASN A 47 25.03 -10.46 13.45
C ASN A 47 24.16 -9.36 14.08
N ASP A 48 24.49 -8.98 15.31
CA ASP A 48 23.74 -7.96 16.08
C ASP A 48 23.66 -6.61 15.37
N GLU A 49 24.62 -6.28 14.50
CA GLU A 49 24.66 -5.01 13.77
C GLU A 49 23.48 -4.84 12.81
N TYR A 50 23.10 -5.90 12.07
CA TYR A 50 22.01 -5.85 11.10
C TYR A 50 20.65 -6.25 11.70
N ARG A 51 20.69 -7.04 12.78
CA ARG A 51 19.49 -7.63 13.38
C ARG A 51 18.45 -6.58 13.77
N MET A 52 18.85 -5.50 14.45
CA MET A 52 17.91 -4.46 14.86
C MET A 52 17.30 -3.71 13.67
N GLU A 53 18.12 -3.41 12.65
CA GLU A 53 17.66 -2.70 11.46
C GLU A 53 16.70 -3.56 10.63
N PHE A 54 16.98 -4.87 10.49
CA PHE A 54 16.10 -5.80 9.79
C PHE A 54 14.77 -6.01 10.53
N ILE A 55 14.80 -6.08 11.86
CA ILE A 55 13.57 -6.14 12.67
C ILE A 55 12.74 -4.86 12.49
N GLU A 56 13.36 -3.67 12.55
CA GLU A 56 12.65 -2.41 12.31
C GLU A 56 12.05 -2.39 10.90
N TRP A 57 12.84 -2.73 9.88
CA TRP A 57 12.40 -2.73 8.49
C TRP A 57 11.23 -3.70 8.28
N ALA A 58 11.31 -4.91 8.85
CA ALA A 58 10.24 -5.89 8.77
C ALA A 58 8.95 -5.41 9.45
N ALA A 59 9.06 -4.75 10.61
CA ALA A 59 7.92 -4.18 11.31
C ALA A 59 7.24 -3.06 10.50
N LEU A 60 8.02 -2.23 9.80
CA LEU A 60 7.50 -1.19 8.91
C LEU A 60 6.78 -1.79 7.70
N CYS A 61 7.36 -2.81 7.07
CA CYS A 61 6.73 -3.55 5.97
C CYS A 61 5.39 -4.17 6.39
N GLN A 62 5.34 -4.81 7.57
CA GLN A 62 4.12 -5.39 8.10
C GLN A 62 3.06 -4.31 8.38
N THR A 63 3.46 -3.16 8.95
CA THR A 63 2.56 -2.04 9.19
C THR A 63 2.00 -1.50 7.87
N ARG A 64 2.84 -1.33 6.86
CA ARG A 64 2.41 -0.90 5.52
C ARG A 64 1.37 -1.85 4.93
N GLN A 65 1.56 -3.16 5.02
CA GLN A 65 0.58 -4.14 4.55
C GLN A 65 -0.78 -3.99 5.25
N LYS A 66 -0.78 -3.82 6.57
CA LYS A 66 -2.01 -3.60 7.34
C LYS A 66 -2.74 -2.32 6.88
N LEU A 67 -2.01 -1.24 6.64
CA LEU A 67 -2.59 0.03 6.17
C LEU A 67 -3.09 -0.04 4.73
N VAL A 68 -2.37 -0.71 3.82
CA VAL A 68 -2.82 -0.94 2.44
C VAL A 68 -4.13 -1.74 2.45
N THR A 69 -4.22 -2.80 3.25
CA THR A 69 -5.46 -3.59 3.39
C THR A 69 -6.61 -2.73 3.93
N ALA A 70 -6.36 -1.93 4.97
CA ALA A 70 -7.38 -1.02 5.51
C ALA A 70 -7.84 0.04 4.49
N TYR A 71 -6.91 0.56 3.69
CA TYR A 71 -7.21 1.48 2.60
C TYR A 71 -8.07 0.79 1.53
N GLN A 72 -7.68 -0.40 1.07
CA GLN A 72 -8.40 -1.17 0.04
C GLN A 72 -9.82 -1.51 0.48
N GLN A 73 -10.01 -1.99 1.72
CA GLN A 73 -11.33 -2.31 2.27
C GLN A 73 -12.26 -1.09 2.27
N ARG A 74 -11.74 0.08 2.66
CA ARG A 74 -12.52 1.32 2.69
C ARG A 74 -12.80 1.88 1.31
N ALA A 75 -11.83 1.83 0.41
CA ALA A 75 -12.00 2.24 -0.98
C ALA A 75 -13.05 1.37 -1.68
N HIS A 76 -12.99 0.04 -1.47
CA HIS A 76 -13.98 -0.90 -1.98
C HIS A 76 -15.37 -0.64 -1.41
N SER A 77 -15.49 -0.47 -0.08
CA SER A 77 -16.76 -0.11 0.54
C SER A 77 -17.37 1.15 -0.06
N ILE A 78 -16.58 2.21 -0.31
CA ILE A 78 -17.07 3.44 -0.96
C ILE A 78 -17.55 3.17 -2.39
N ALA A 79 -16.83 2.34 -3.15
CA ALA A 79 -17.22 1.96 -4.51
C ALA A 79 -18.52 1.13 -4.52
N ASP A 80 -18.76 0.31 -3.51
CA ASP A 80 -19.99 -0.49 -3.37
C ASP A 80 -21.20 0.36 -2.97
N VAL A 81 -21.02 1.46 -2.21
CA VAL A 81 -22.10 2.42 -1.93
C VAL A 81 -22.34 3.41 -3.08
N ALA A 82 -21.46 3.45 -4.09
CA ALA A 82 -21.64 4.32 -5.24
C ALA A 82 -22.81 3.79 -6.09
N PRO A 83 -23.91 4.55 -6.26
CA PRO A 83 -25.07 4.05 -6.96
C PRO A 83 -24.76 3.86 -8.45
N PHE A 84 -25.59 3.05 -9.13
CA PHE A 84 -25.45 2.71 -10.55
C PHE A 84 -25.34 3.92 -11.49
N TRP A 85 -25.78 5.11 -11.07
CA TRP A 85 -25.62 6.39 -11.77
C TRP A 85 -24.16 6.87 -11.93
N THR A 86 -23.20 6.21 -11.27
CA THR A 86 -21.75 6.44 -11.50
C THR A 86 -21.20 5.66 -12.69
N ARG A 87 -21.96 4.68 -13.22
CA ARG A 87 -21.69 4.04 -14.51
C ARG A 87 -22.18 5.01 -15.59
N LYS A 88 -21.27 5.73 -16.24
CA LYS A 88 -21.56 6.47 -17.48
C LYS A 88 -21.97 5.47 -18.56
N GLU A 89 -23.22 5.05 -18.61
CA GLU A 89 -23.80 4.64 -19.89
C GLU A 89 -23.74 5.86 -20.81
N PRO A 90 -23.28 5.71 -22.08
CA PRO A 90 -23.38 6.80 -23.02
C PRO A 90 -24.87 7.08 -23.21
N VAL A 91 -25.35 8.20 -22.65
CA VAL A 91 -26.66 8.74 -22.99
C VAL A 91 -26.61 8.99 -24.48
N GLY A 92 -27.21 8.09 -25.26
CA GLY A 92 -27.47 8.27 -26.66
C GLY A 92 -28.39 9.48 -26.79
N TYR A 93 -27.79 10.66 -26.96
CA TYR A 93 -28.52 11.83 -27.42
C TYR A 93 -28.90 11.57 -28.87
N ASN A 94 -30.15 11.19 -29.10
CA ASN A 94 -30.74 11.22 -30.43
C ASN A 94 -31.03 12.70 -30.77
N TRP A 95 -30.30 13.25 -31.73
CA TRP A 95 -30.45 14.64 -32.20
C TRP A 95 -31.36 14.77 -33.43
N GLU A 96 -32.00 13.70 -33.88
CA GLU A 96 -32.87 13.72 -35.05
C GLU A 96 -34.33 13.52 -34.64
N GLU A 97 -35.04 14.61 -34.37
CA GLU A 97 -36.50 14.77 -34.56
C GLU A 97 -36.96 16.16 -34.09
N ARG A 98 -36.24 17.20 -34.54
CA ARG A 98 -36.79 18.55 -34.65
C ARG A 98 -36.45 19.09 -36.01
N GLU A 99 -37.31 18.82 -36.98
CA GLU A 99 -37.72 19.72 -38.06
C GLU A 99 -38.89 19.11 -38.84
#